data_AF-A0A2P4Y9S1-F1
#
_entry.id   AF-A0A2P4Y9S1-F1
#
_cell.length_a   1.000
_cell.length_b   1.000
_cell.length_c   1.000
_cell.angle_alpha   90.00
_cell.angle_beta   90.00
_cell.angle_gamma   90.00
#
_symmetry.space_group_name_H-M   'P 1'
#
loop_
_entity.id
_entity.type
_entity.pdbx_description
1 polymer ?
#
loop_
_entity_poly.entity_id
_entity_poly.type
_entity_poly.pdbx_seq_one_letter_code
_entity_poly.pdbx_strand_id
1 'polypeptide(L)'
;MASQHPAFTSAAQVDAVAACSLPNVLFSDEDDNVEEPELPLLAVAQSQLEGNVWNGGVALLDATTSERLCELQLETGVGSLAWCGADGDVLALGCDDGDVRLAKLSTDVAFAFVPMDVGNDEEDATGWGHDDVVTGVSASTVEKTQLATCSWDLTYVN
;
A
#
# COMPACT_ATOMS: atom_id res chain seq x y z
N MET A 1 -43.41 0.18 -8.47
CA MET A 1 -42.38 0.80 -7.62
C MET A 1 -41.57 -0.33 -7.02
N ALA A 2 -40.33 -0.54 -7.48
CA ALA A 2 -39.46 -1.55 -6.92
C ALA A 2 -38.96 -1.07 -5.54
N SER A 3 -39.08 -1.93 -4.52
CA SER A 3 -38.54 -1.67 -3.19
C SER A 3 -37.01 -1.63 -3.29
N GLN A 4 -36.41 -0.47 -3.03
CA GLN A 4 -34.97 -0.34 -2.89
C GLN A 4 -34.55 -1.18 -1.68
N HIS A 5 -33.67 -2.17 -1.90
CA HIS A 5 -33.08 -2.92 -0.80
C HIS A 5 -32.25 -1.96 0.06
N PRO A 6 -32.31 -2.05 1.41
CA PRO A 6 -31.44 -1.26 2.26
C PRO A 6 -29.99 -1.65 1.95
N ALA A 7 -29.20 -0.71 1.43
CA ALA A 7 -27.76 -0.87 1.32
C ALA A 7 -27.19 -0.82 2.73
N PHE A 8 -26.50 -1.89 3.13
CA PHE A 8 -25.72 -1.90 4.36
C PHE A 8 -24.39 -1.22 4.07
N THR A 9 -24.18 -0.03 4.62
CA THR A 9 -22.89 0.66 4.55
C THR A 9 -22.03 0.15 5.71
N SER A 10 -21.02 -0.66 5.41
CA SER A 10 -19.96 -0.95 6.37
C SER A 10 -18.93 0.18 6.33
N ALA A 11 -18.43 0.62 7.48
CA ALA A 11 -17.35 1.60 7.56
C ALA A 11 -16.02 0.91 7.23
N ALA A 12 -15.78 0.61 5.94
CA ALA A 12 -14.57 0.01 5.37
C ALA A 12 -14.04 -1.29 6.04
N GLN A 13 -13.92 -2.37 5.28
CA GLN A 13 -13.23 -3.57 5.79
C GLN A 13 -11.72 -3.33 5.74
N VAL A 14 -11.00 -3.64 6.82
CA VAL A 14 -9.52 -3.65 6.81
C VAL A 14 -9.07 -5.00 6.29
N ASP A 15 -8.29 -4.99 5.22
CA ASP A 15 -7.85 -6.22 4.53
C ASP A 15 -6.40 -6.56 4.82
N ALA A 16 -5.53 -5.56 4.91
CA ALA A 16 -4.12 -5.73 5.24
C ALA A 16 -3.55 -4.52 6.00
N VAL A 17 -2.46 -4.75 6.73
CA VAL A 17 -1.72 -3.70 7.44
C VAL A 17 -0.22 -3.92 7.29
N ALA A 18 0.54 -2.83 7.18
CA ALA A 18 2.00 -2.86 7.20
C ALA A 18 2.53 -1.67 8.01
N ALA A 19 3.35 -1.95 9.01
CA ALA A 19 3.99 -0.94 9.84
C ALA A 19 5.41 -0.65 9.34
N CYS A 20 5.81 0.62 9.39
CA CYS A 20 7.20 1.03 9.24
C CYS A 20 7.53 2.16 10.22
N SER A 21 8.82 2.31 10.48
CA SER A 21 9.37 3.49 11.14
C SER A 21 10.29 4.16 10.13
N LEU A 22 9.97 5.37 9.72
CA LEU A 22 10.87 6.15 8.86
C LEU A 22 11.77 7.03 9.74
N PRO A 23 13.08 7.07 9.46
CA PRO A 23 13.99 7.92 10.20
C PRO A 23 13.65 9.39 9.96
N ASN A 24 13.63 10.18 11.02
CA ASN A 24 13.14 11.55 10.94
C ASN A 24 14.02 12.49 10.09
N VAL A 25 15.25 12.05 9.78
CA VAL A 25 16.26 12.76 8.97
C VAL A 25 15.78 13.04 7.53
N LEU A 26 14.75 12.34 7.05
CA LEU A 26 14.10 12.66 5.77
C LEU A 26 13.15 13.88 5.85
N PHE A 27 12.91 14.44 7.03
CA PHE A 27 11.91 15.49 7.27
C PHE A 27 12.45 16.80 7.86
N SER A 28 13.73 16.88 8.26
CA SER A 28 14.33 18.12 8.78
C SER A 28 15.50 18.61 7.91
N ASP A 29 15.42 19.87 7.48
CA ASP A 29 16.48 20.58 6.73
C ASP A 29 17.66 21.02 7.63
N GLU A 30 17.64 20.70 8.93
CA GLU A 30 18.61 21.20 9.91
C GLU A 30 19.53 20.08 10.42
N ASP A 31 20.82 20.30 10.16
CA ASP A 31 22.01 19.48 10.45
C ASP A 31 22.31 19.42 11.97
N ASP A 32 21.31 19.16 12.81
CA ASP A 32 21.48 18.98 14.25
C ASP A 32 21.58 17.49 14.60
N ASN A 33 22.74 17.12 15.12
CA ASN A 33 23.17 15.76 15.50
C ASN A 33 22.42 15.22 16.75
N VAL A 34 21.10 15.43 16.81
CA VAL A 34 20.18 14.93 17.83
C VAL A 34 19.43 13.75 17.22
N GLU A 35 19.43 12.63 17.92
CA GLU A 35 18.68 11.42 17.55
C GLU A 35 17.18 11.76 17.55
N GLU A 36 16.67 12.22 16.40
CA GLU A 36 15.26 12.59 16.27
C GLU A 36 14.36 11.34 16.36
N PRO A 37 13.18 11.44 17.00
CA PRO A 37 12.30 10.31 17.19
C PRO A 37 11.77 9.80 15.85
N GLU A 38 11.91 8.49 15.57
CA GLU A 38 11.28 7.87 14.40
C GLU A 38 9.76 8.07 14.42
N LEU A 39 9.16 8.46 13.29
CA LEU A 39 7.71 8.56 13.16
C LEU A 39 7.14 7.16 12.88
N PRO A 40 6.37 6.54 13.80
CA PRO A 40 5.79 5.23 13.56
C PRO A 40 4.58 5.37 12.64
N LEU A 41 4.63 4.68 11.51
CA LEU A 41 3.63 4.76 10.44
C LEU A 41 2.91 3.42 10.27
N LEU A 42 1.63 3.51 9.95
CA LEU A 42 0.79 2.36 9.66
C LEU A 42 0.09 2.55 8.30
N ALA A 43 0.45 1.72 7.33
CA ALA A 43 -0.33 1.56 6.10
C ALA A 43 -1.46 0.57 6.34
N VAL A 44 -2.68 0.93 5.96
CA VAL A 44 -3.89 0.13 6.15
C VAL A 44 -4.62 0.02 4.82
N ALA A 45 -4.67 -1.18 4.26
CA ALA A 45 -5.48 -1.49 3.10
C ALA A 45 -6.95 -1.62 3.53
N GLN A 46 -7.83 -0.98 2.77
CA GLN A 46 -9.25 -0.92 3.04
C GLN A 46 -10.07 -1.15 1.79
N SER A 47 -11.02 -2.08 1.85
CA SER A 47 -12.04 -2.27 0.82
C SER A 47 -13.28 -1.45 1.11
N GLN A 48 -13.82 -0.81 0.07
CA GLN A 48 -15.13 -0.17 0.13
C GLN A 48 -16.17 -1.19 -0.29
N LEU A 49 -17.03 -1.61 0.64
CA LEU A 49 -18.06 -2.61 0.40
C LEU A 49 -19.40 -1.93 0.02
N GLU A 50 -19.36 -1.03 -0.96
CA GLU A 50 -20.55 -0.34 -1.46
C GLU A 50 -21.18 -1.09 -2.63
N GLY A 51 -22.16 -1.95 -2.32
CA GLY A 51 -22.88 -2.73 -3.33
C GLY A 51 -22.02 -3.84 -3.94
N ASN A 52 -21.93 -3.89 -5.26
CA ASN A 52 -21.10 -4.86 -6.01
C ASN A 52 -19.79 -4.24 -6.52
N VAL A 53 -19.41 -3.07 -6.02
CA VAL A 53 -18.12 -2.44 -6.36
C VAL A 53 -17.08 -3.00 -5.40
N TRP A 54 -16.06 -3.66 -5.94
CA TRP A 54 -14.87 -4.06 -5.20
C TRP A 54 -13.73 -3.14 -5.60
N ASN A 55 -13.68 -1.99 -4.93
CA ASN A 55 -12.56 -1.08 -4.99
C ASN A 55 -12.01 -0.89 -3.58
N GLY A 56 -10.82 -0.31 -3.49
CA GLY A 56 -10.16 -0.13 -2.22
C GLY A 56 -9.08 0.92 -2.30
N GLY A 57 -8.20 0.88 -1.32
CA GLY A 57 -7.08 1.77 -1.25
C GLY A 57 -6.27 1.52 0.00
N VAL A 58 -5.25 2.35 0.17
CA VAL A 58 -4.41 2.33 1.36
C VAL A 58 -4.43 3.70 2.01
N ALA A 59 -4.77 3.73 3.28
CA ALA A 59 -4.57 4.90 4.12
C ALA A 59 -3.23 4.79 4.85
N LEU A 60 -2.49 5.90 4.93
CA LEU A 60 -1.35 6.03 5.83
C LEU A 60 -1.81 6.74 7.10
N LEU A 61 -1.46 6.19 8.25
CA LEU A 61 -1.76 6.76 9.56
C LEU A 61 -0.47 6.95 10.35
N ASP A 62 -0.42 8.02 11.14
CA ASP A 62 0.47 8.12 12.28
C ASP A 62 -0.02 7.14 13.35
N ALA A 63 0.81 6.15 13.70
CA ALA A 63 0.44 5.09 14.63
C ALA A 63 0.29 5.59 16.08
N THR A 64 0.86 6.74 16.42
CA THR A 64 0.78 7.35 17.76
C THR A 64 -0.51 8.14 17.91
N THR A 65 -0.81 9.00 16.94
CA THR A 65 -1.96 9.92 17.01
C THR A 65 -3.23 9.33 16.39
N SER A 66 -3.09 8.26 15.61
CA SER A 66 -4.16 7.70 14.76
C SER A 66 -4.68 8.69 13.71
N GLU A 67 -3.93 9.76 13.42
CA GLU A 67 -4.29 10.71 12.38
C GLU A 67 -3.97 10.11 11.00
N ARG A 68 -4.91 10.25 10.07
CA ARG A 68 -4.69 9.86 8.67
C ARG A 68 -3.85 10.95 7.99
N LEU A 69 -2.68 10.55 7.51
CA LEU A 69 -1.70 11.42 6.87
C LEU A 69 -1.98 11.56 5.38
N CYS A 70 -2.28 10.46 4.69
CA CYS A 70 -2.65 10.46 3.28
C CYS A 70 -3.44 9.19 2.89
N GLU A 71 -3.96 9.13 1.67
CA GLU A 71 -4.56 7.93 1.10
C GLU A 71 -4.18 7.76 -0.38
N LEU A 72 -4.13 6.51 -0.82
CA LEU A 72 -4.05 6.11 -2.22
C LEU A 72 -5.30 5.29 -2.54
N GLN A 73 -6.17 5.80 -3.41
CA GLN A 73 -7.33 5.07 -3.89
C GLN A 73 -6.97 4.24 -5.13
N LEU A 74 -7.54 3.04 -5.21
CA LEU A 74 -7.31 2.08 -6.27
C LEU A 74 -8.64 1.55 -6.80
N GLU A 75 -8.68 1.24 -8.09
CA GLU A 75 -9.84 0.61 -8.73
C GLU A 75 -9.94 -0.90 -8.44
N THR A 76 -9.01 -1.43 -7.65
CA THR A 76 -8.89 -2.84 -7.24
C THR A 76 -8.76 -2.94 -5.72
N GLY A 77 -9.10 -4.10 -5.17
CA GLY A 77 -8.87 -4.43 -3.76
C GLY A 77 -7.39 -4.69 -3.49
N VAL A 78 -6.96 -4.45 -2.24
CA VAL A 78 -5.59 -4.70 -1.79
C VAL A 78 -5.62 -5.70 -0.65
N GLY A 79 -5.17 -6.93 -0.94
CA GLY A 79 -5.19 -8.04 0.01
C GLY A 79 -3.91 -8.20 0.84
N SER A 80 -2.79 -7.58 0.43
CA SER A 80 -1.51 -7.70 1.13
C SER A 80 -0.65 -6.44 0.98
N LEU A 81 0.14 -6.14 2.01
CA LEU A 81 1.05 -4.98 2.04
C LEU A 81 2.43 -5.35 2.60
N ALA A 82 3.48 -4.76 2.04
CA ALA A 82 4.82 -4.81 2.61
C ALA A 82 5.62 -3.54 2.31
N TRP A 83 6.35 -3.03 3.31
CA TRP A 83 7.33 -1.96 3.10
C TRP A 83 8.64 -2.52 2.55
N CYS A 84 9.17 -1.88 1.51
CA CYS A 84 10.40 -2.23 0.80
C CYS A 84 11.15 -0.96 0.34
N GLY A 85 12.16 -1.13 -0.50
CA GLY A 85 13.07 -0.07 -0.92
C GLY A 85 14.26 0.08 0.03
N ALA A 86 15.39 0.57 -0.49
CA ALA A 86 16.62 0.74 0.30
C ALA A 86 16.37 1.58 1.57
N ASP A 87 15.55 2.61 1.42
CA ASP A 87 15.19 3.55 2.49
C ASP A 87 13.93 3.12 3.27
N GLY A 88 13.25 2.04 2.84
CA GLY A 88 12.02 1.55 3.47
C GLY A 88 10.77 2.41 3.18
N ASP A 89 10.85 3.25 2.16
CA ASP A 89 9.85 4.24 1.78
C ASP A 89 8.95 3.79 0.62
N VAL A 90 9.13 2.58 0.11
CA VAL A 90 8.29 2.02 -0.96
C VAL A 90 7.30 1.03 -0.35
N LEU A 91 6.02 1.22 -0.63
CA LEU A 91 4.97 0.29 -0.27
C LEU A 91 4.67 -0.62 -1.47
N ALA A 92 4.79 -1.93 -1.26
CA ALA A 92 4.33 -2.94 -2.20
C ALA A 92 2.91 -3.39 -1.84
N LEU A 93 2.05 -3.41 -2.86
CA LEU A 93 0.63 -3.71 -2.75
C LEU A 93 0.33 -4.95 -3.59
N GLY A 94 -0.18 -6.00 -2.95
CA GLY A 94 -0.73 -7.17 -3.63
C GLY A 94 -2.22 -6.96 -3.88
N CYS A 95 -2.61 -6.93 -5.14
CA CYS A 95 -3.95 -6.58 -5.57
C CYS A 95 -4.79 -7.80 -5.97
N ASP A 96 -6.11 -7.62 -5.92
CA ASP A 96 -7.09 -8.67 -6.26
C ASP A 96 -7.20 -8.92 -7.77
N ASP A 97 -6.68 -8.00 -8.59
CA ASP A 97 -6.60 -8.13 -10.06
C ASP A 97 -5.40 -8.95 -10.53
N GLY A 98 -4.56 -9.42 -9.60
CA GLY A 98 -3.34 -10.18 -9.86
C GLY A 98 -2.09 -9.33 -9.93
N ASP A 99 -2.21 -8.01 -9.94
CA ASP A 99 -1.06 -7.12 -10.00
C ASP A 99 -0.35 -6.98 -8.66
N VAL A 100 0.97 -6.79 -8.73
CA VAL A 100 1.74 -6.17 -7.65
C VAL A 100 2.05 -4.74 -8.06
N ARG A 101 1.58 -3.79 -7.26
CA ARG A 101 1.80 -2.36 -7.49
C ARG A 101 2.78 -1.81 -6.46
N LEU A 102 3.57 -0.82 -6.85
CA LEU A 102 4.50 -0.14 -5.96
C LEU A 102 4.11 1.33 -5.84
N ALA A 103 4.16 1.87 -4.62
CA ALA A 103 3.96 3.29 -4.37
C ALA A 103 5.04 3.81 -3.43
N LYS A 104 5.78 4.84 -3.87
CA LYS A 104 6.77 5.52 -3.04
C LYS A 104 6.07 6.50 -2.11
N LEU A 105 6.40 6.49 -0.83
CA LEU A 105 5.97 7.52 0.09
C LEU A 105 6.85 8.77 -0.10
N SER A 106 6.26 9.83 -0.65
CA SER A 106 6.87 11.16 -0.70
C SER A 106 6.45 11.98 0.50
N THR A 107 7.39 12.76 1.00
CA THR A 107 7.27 13.58 2.20
C THR A 107 7.73 15.02 1.95
N ASP A 108 8.01 15.38 0.69
CA ASP A 108 8.66 16.63 0.30
C ASP A 108 7.81 17.86 0.63
N VAL A 109 6.50 17.78 0.39
CA VAL A 109 5.54 18.86 0.67
C VAL A 109 4.49 18.41 1.67
N ALA A 110 4.02 17.18 1.52
CA ALA A 110 3.09 16.49 2.41
C ALA A 110 3.25 14.99 2.17
N PHE A 111 2.76 14.18 3.11
CA PHE A 111 2.67 12.74 2.90
C PHE A 111 1.80 12.45 1.67
N ALA A 112 2.37 11.72 0.72
CA ALA A 112 1.67 11.27 -0.47
C ALA A 112 2.26 9.97 -0.97
N PHE A 113 1.40 9.01 -1.31
CA PHE A 113 1.82 7.85 -2.08
C PHE A 113 1.91 8.23 -3.55
N VAL A 114 3.09 8.06 -4.13
CA VAL A 114 3.37 8.28 -5.54
C VAL A 114 3.48 6.92 -6.22
N PRO A 115 2.51 6.52 -7.06
CA PRO A 115 2.60 5.27 -7.81
C PRO A 115 3.90 5.21 -8.62
N MET A 116 4.60 4.09 -8.55
CA MET A 116 5.80 3.86 -9.32
C MET A 116 5.43 3.10 -10.59
N ASP A 117 5.67 3.72 -11.73
CA ASP A 117 5.58 3.03 -13.01
C ASP A 117 6.75 2.05 -13.09
N VAL A 118 6.41 0.79 -13.10
CA VAL A 118 7.36 -0.30 -12.99
C VAL A 118 7.11 -1.00 -14.32
N GLY A 119 7.95 -0.65 -15.30
CA GLY A 119 7.51 -0.57 -16.69
C GLY A 119 7.17 -1.90 -17.36
N ASN A 120 6.14 -1.85 -18.20
CA ASN A 120 6.14 -2.52 -19.51
C ASN A 120 5.44 -1.57 -20.50
N ASP A 121 5.96 -1.51 -21.73
CA ASP A 121 5.65 -0.47 -22.73
C ASP A 121 4.15 -0.17 -22.93
N GLU A 122 3.92 1.11 -23.22
CA GLU A 122 2.68 1.84 -23.47
C GLU A 122 1.60 1.08 -24.27
N GLU A 123 0.73 0.31 -23.58
CA GLU A 123 -0.73 0.26 -23.84
C GLU A 123 -1.55 -0.46 -22.73
N ASP A 124 -0.92 -1.13 -21.76
CA ASP A 124 -1.57 -1.73 -20.58
C ASP A 124 -0.70 -1.50 -19.32
N ALA A 125 -0.65 -0.28 -18.80
CA ALA A 125 0.14 0.08 -17.62
C ALA A 125 -0.53 -0.38 -16.30
N THR A 126 -0.70 -1.68 -16.16
CA THR A 126 -1.11 -2.39 -14.92
C THR A 126 0.05 -3.28 -14.47
N GLY A 127 0.18 -3.52 -13.17
CA GLY A 127 1.40 -3.99 -12.52
C GLY A 127 1.92 -5.35 -13.00
N TRP A 128 3.09 -5.73 -12.50
CA TRP A 128 3.67 -7.04 -12.77
C TRP A 128 3.14 -7.96 -11.70
N GLY A 129 2.77 -9.19 -12.06
CA GLY A 129 2.23 -10.07 -11.06
C GLY A 129 1.78 -11.39 -11.61
N HIS A 130 0.58 -11.76 -11.20
CA HIS A 130 0.02 -13.09 -11.22
C HIS A 130 -1.25 -13.12 -12.08
N ASP A 131 -1.70 -14.32 -12.45
CA ASP A 131 -2.93 -14.50 -13.23
C ASP A 131 -4.20 -14.55 -12.34
N ASP A 132 -4.05 -14.39 -11.02
CA ASP A 132 -5.11 -14.41 -10.01
C ASP A 132 -4.68 -13.61 -8.77
N VAL A 133 -5.61 -13.42 -7.81
CA VAL A 133 -5.47 -12.63 -6.59
C VAL A 133 -4.10 -12.82 -5.90
N VAL A 134 -3.40 -11.71 -5.68
CA VAL A 134 -2.16 -11.70 -4.90
C VAL A 134 -2.49 -11.81 -3.42
N THR A 135 -2.20 -12.97 -2.85
CA THR A 135 -2.53 -13.29 -1.45
C THR A 135 -1.45 -12.88 -0.44
N GLY A 136 -0.24 -12.60 -0.92
CA GLY A 136 0.87 -12.27 -0.03
C GLY A 136 1.97 -11.54 -0.76
N VAL A 137 2.52 -10.54 -0.07
CA VAL A 137 3.71 -9.78 -0.48
C VAL A 137 4.61 -9.67 0.73
N SER A 138 5.91 -9.94 0.55
CA SER A 138 6.91 -9.84 1.62
C SER A 138 8.19 -9.24 1.08
N ALA A 139 8.77 -8.30 1.80
CA ALA A 139 10.05 -7.70 1.47
C ALA A 139 11.20 -8.36 2.24
N SER A 140 12.33 -8.53 1.58
CA SER A 140 13.54 -9.03 2.23
C SER A 140 14.06 -8.00 3.23
N THR A 141 14.35 -8.44 4.45
CA THR A 141 14.92 -7.58 5.51
C THR A 141 16.42 -7.35 5.34
N VAL A 142 17.07 -8.14 4.48
CA VAL A 142 18.51 -8.05 4.18
C VAL A 142 18.75 -7.25 2.92
N GLU A 143 18.01 -7.57 1.86
CA GLU A 143 18.04 -6.87 0.57
C GLU A 143 16.68 -6.22 0.33
N LYS A 144 16.46 -5.04 0.90
CA LYS A 144 15.14 -4.38 0.91
C LYS A 144 14.52 -4.09 -0.47
N THR A 145 15.27 -4.31 -1.54
CA THR A 145 14.80 -4.21 -2.93
C THR A 145 14.23 -5.51 -3.48
N GLN A 146 14.33 -6.63 -2.74
CA GLN A 146 13.74 -7.91 -3.12
C GLN A 146 12.36 -8.08 -2.49
N LEU A 147 11.43 -8.60 -3.31
CA LEU A 147 10.06 -8.87 -2.94
C LEU A 147 9.73 -10.31 -3.31
N ALA A 148 9.08 -11.03 -2.40
CA ALA A 148 8.44 -12.30 -2.67
C ALA A 148 6.93 -12.11 -2.70
N THR A 149 6.27 -12.67 -3.72
CA THR A 149 4.82 -12.56 -3.91
C THR A 149 4.21 -13.95 -4.12
N CYS A 150 2.97 -14.15 -3.68
CA CYS A 150 2.23 -15.40 -3.88
C CYS A 150 0.76 -15.16 -4.23
N SER A 151 0.20 -16.02 -5.08
CA SER A 151 -1.15 -15.89 -5.63
C SER A 151 -1.95 -17.20 -5.58
N TRP A 152 -3.26 -17.09 -5.76
CA TRP A 152 -4.17 -18.22 -5.99
C TRP A 152 -3.93 -18.97 -7.29
N ASP A 153 -3.19 -18.40 -8.25
CA ASP A 153 -2.76 -19.08 -9.47
C ASP A 153 -1.72 -20.21 -9.23
N LEU A 154 -1.36 -20.45 -7.95
CA LEU A 154 -0.39 -21.42 -7.48
C LEU A 154 1.06 -21.09 -7.86
N THR A 155 1.33 -19.85 -8.25
CA THR A 155 2.67 -19.34 -8.50
C THR A 155 3.18 -18.48 -7.33
N TYR A 156 4.50 -18.48 -7.17
CA TYR A 156 5.20 -17.55 -6.30
C TYR A 156 6.39 -16.98 -7.07
N VAL A 157 6.61 -15.67 -6.97
CA VAL A 157 7.72 -14.95 -7.61
C VAL A 157 8.65 -14.44 -6.51
N ASN A 158 9.97 -14.57 -6.70
CA ASN A 158 11.02 -14.02 -5.80
C ASN A 158 11.92 -13.08 -6.59
#